data_AF-M3IJA6-F1
#
_entry.id   AF-M3IJA6-F1
#
_cell.length_a   1.000
_cell.length_b   1.000
_cell.length_c   1.000
_cell.angle_alpha   90.00
_cell.angle_beta   90.00
_cell.angle_gamma   90.00
#
_symmetry.space_group_name_H-M   'P 1'
#
loop_
_entity.id
_entity.type
_entity.pdbx_description
1 polymer ?
#
loop_
_entity_poly.entity_id
_entity_poly.type
_entity_poly.pdbx_seq_one_letter_code
_entity_poly.pdbx_strand_id
1 'polypeptide(L)' 'MIKKILSPYFSTKIIIKAFVGAILISNFILADLLGSEILNFISPFFAIAGFYFLLKFDRRGFFWTGFFIGISWFYW' A
#
# COMPACT_ATOMS: atom_id res chain seq x y z
N MET A 1 -19.93 10.40 20.63
CA MET A 1 -18.51 10.73 20.88
C MET A 1 -17.55 9.98 19.93
N ILE A 2 -17.72 8.67 19.73
CA ILE A 2 -16.90 7.79 18.87
C ILE A 2 -16.73 8.30 17.41
N LYS A 3 -17.81 8.78 16.78
CA LYS A 3 -17.80 9.25 15.38
C LYS A 3 -16.80 10.39 15.11
N LYS A 4 -16.55 11.26 16.11
CA LYS A 4 -15.62 12.41 16.01
C LYS A 4 -14.16 11.99 16.06
N ILE A 5 -13.84 10.85 16.68
CA ILE A 5 -12.48 10.32 16.84
C ILE A 5 -12.07 9.48 15.63
N LEU A 6 -13.02 8.74 15.03
CA LEU A 6 -12.77 7.93 13.82
C LEU A 6 -12.84 8.71 12.51
N SER A 7 -13.69 9.75 12.43
CA SER A 7 -13.85 10.57 11.22
C SER A 7 -12.52 11.00 10.55
N PRO A 8 -11.47 11.40 11.30
CA PRO A 8 -10.19 11.79 10.71
C PRO A 8 -9.37 10.64 10.11
N TYR A 9 -9.61 9.39 10.56
CA TYR A 9 -8.95 8.18 10.04
C TYR A 9 -9.62 7.67 8.76
N PHE A 10 -10.91 7.92 8.58
CA PHE A 10 -11.69 7.44 7.44
C PHE A 10 -11.89 8.51 6.37
N SER A 11 -10.79 9.20 6.01
CA SER A 11 -10.80 10.10 4.86
C SER A 11 -10.54 9.31 3.58
N THR A 12 -11.44 9.41 2.60
CA THR A 12 -11.28 8.77 1.29
C THR A 12 -9.92 9.09 0.65
N LYS A 13 -9.44 10.33 0.82
CA LYS A 13 -8.13 10.76 0.31
C LYS A 13 -6.96 10.01 0.96
N ILE A 14 -7.05 9.74 2.28
CA ILE A 14 -6.02 8.98 3.01
C ILE A 14 -6.07 7.52 2.57
N ILE A 15 -7.27 6.94 2.49
CA ILE A 15 -7.48 5.55 2.10
C ILE A 15 -6.95 5.29 0.69
N ILE A 16 -7.28 6.13 -0.30
CA ILE A 16 -6.80 5.98 -1.68
C ILE A 16 -5.26 6.06 -1.74
N LYS A 17 -4.66 7.03 -1.05
CA LYS A 17 -3.18 7.16 -1.03
C LYS A 17 -2.51 5.94 -0.41
N ALA A 18 -3.03 5.47 0.72
CA ALA A 18 -2.53 4.29 1.40
C ALA A 18 -2.69 3.02 0.55
N PHE A 19 -3.80 2.90 -0.17
CA PHE A 19 -4.06 1.79 -1.09
C PHE A 19 -3.06 1.77 -2.26
N VAL A 20 -2.78 2.92 -2.87
CA VAL A 20 -1.74 3.03 -3.92
C VAL A 20 -0.36 2.66 -3.37
N GLY A 21 -0.01 3.13 -2.17
CA GLY A 21 1.24 2.74 -1.49
C GLY A 21 1.34 1.23 -1.28
N ALA A 22 0.24 0.60 -0.84
CA ALA A 22 0.18 -0.85 -0.63
C ALA A 22 0.32 -1.63 -1.95
N ILE A 23 -0.30 -1.19 -3.05
CA ILE A 23 -0.12 -1.81 -4.38
C ILE A 23 1.34 -1.74 -4.81
N LEU A 24 1.99 -0.58 -4.65
CA LEU A 24 3.40 -0.41 -5.02
C LEU A 24 4.32 -1.35 -4.23
N ILE A 25 4.07 -1.50 -2.93
CA ILE A 25 4.83 -2.41 -2.06
C ILE A 25 4.55 -3.87 -2.42
N SER A 26 3.29 -4.22 -2.69
CA SER A 26 2.85 -5.57 -3.05
C SER A 26 3.01 -5.89 -4.54
N ASN A 27 3.66 -5.03 -5.32
CA ASN A 27 3.76 -5.19 -6.78
C ASN A 27 4.50 -6.49 -7.19
N PHE A 28 5.34 -7.03 -6.31
CA PHE A 28 6.01 -8.32 -6.56
C PHE A 28 5.02 -9.47 -6.75
N ILE A 29 3.87 -9.44 -6.07
CA ILE A 29 2.80 -10.44 -6.22
C ILE A 29 2.27 -10.42 -7.65
N LEU A 30 2.02 -9.23 -8.19
CA LEU A 30 1.55 -9.05 -9.56
C LEU A 30 2.61 -9.48 -10.58
N ALA A 31 3.88 -9.12 -10.34
CA ALA A 31 4.99 -9.47 -11.22
C ALA A 31 5.19 -11.00 -11.31
N ASP A 32 5.10 -11.70 -10.18
CA ASP A 32 5.21 -13.15 -10.08
C ASP A 32 4.03 -13.85 -10.80
N LEU A 33 2.80 -13.38 -10.57
CA LEU A 33 1.59 -13.93 -11.17
C LEU A 33 1.53 -13.75 -12.69
N LEU A 34 2.11 -12.67 -13.22
CA LEU A 34 2.20 -12.39 -14.66
C LEU A 34 3.40 -13.07 -15.33
N GLY A 35 4.37 -13.59 -14.57
CA GLY A 35 5.53 -14.33 -15.09
C GLY A 35 6.43 -13.55 -16.05
N SER A 36 6.39 -12.21 -16.02
CA SER A 36 7.12 -11.36 -16.96
C SER A 36 8.49 -10.98 -16.40
N GLU A 37 9.56 -11.33 -17.11
CA GLU A 37 10.94 -10.97 -16.74
C GLU A 37 11.14 -9.45 -16.62
N ILE A 38 10.49 -8.68 -17.50
CA ILE A 38 10.54 -7.21 -17.48
C ILE A 38 9.84 -6.68 -16.22
N LEU A 39 8.67 -7.22 -15.86
CA LEU A 39 7.98 -6.81 -14.64
C LEU A 39 8.76 -7.21 -13.39
N ASN A 40 9.40 -8.37 -13.38
CA ASN A 40 10.27 -8.81 -12.28
C ASN A 40 11.49 -7.88 -12.12
N PHE A 41 12.08 -7.41 -13.21
CA PHE A 41 13.17 -6.44 -13.18
C PHE A 41 12.71 -5.05 -12.67
N ILE A 42 11.52 -4.60 -13.06
CA ILE A 42 11.01 -3.27 -12.68
C ILE A 42 10.40 -3.27 -11.27
N SER A 43 9.92 -4.43 -10.79
CA SER A 43 9.21 -4.58 -9.51
C SER A 43 9.93 -3.96 -8.30
N PRO A 44 11.25 -4.13 -8.10
CA PRO A 44 11.98 -3.50 -7.01
C PRO A 44 11.89 -1.97 -7.01
N PHE A 45 11.82 -1.32 -8.18
CA PHE A 45 11.69 0.14 -8.27
C PHE A 45 10.31 0.61 -7.79
N PHE A 46 9.25 -0.14 -8.10
CA PHE A 46 7.92 0.11 -7.55
C PHE A 46 7.89 -0.08 -6.04
N ALA A 47 8.54 -1.12 -5.52
CA ALA A 47 8.65 -1.34 -4.07
C ALA A 47 9.38 -0.18 -3.38
N ILE A 48 10.50 0.30 -3.92
CA ILE A 48 11.23 1.47 -3.40
C ILE A 48 10.33 2.72 -3.38
N ALA A 49 9.59 2.98 -4.47
CA ALA A 49 8.64 4.08 -4.52
C ALA A 49 7.52 3.92 -3.48
N GLY A 50 7.02 2.70 -3.29
CA GLY A 50 6.05 2.35 -2.26
C GLY A 50 6.56 2.63 -0.84
N PHE A 51 7.78 2.19 -0.52
CA PHE A 51 8.44 2.49 0.76
C PHE A 51 8.69 3.98 0.96
N TYR A 52 9.06 4.71 -0.10
CA TYR A 52 9.20 6.16 -0.04
C TYR A 52 7.86 6.85 0.31
N PHE A 53 6.75 6.41 -0.27
CA PHE A 53 5.42 6.92 0.10
C PHE A 53 5.05 6.54 1.53
N LEU A 54 5.35 5.31 1.94
CA LEU A 54 5.10 4.83 3.31
C LEU A 54 5.78 5.71 4.36
N LEU A 55 7.05 6.07 4.14
CA LEU A 55 7.83 6.93 5.03
C LEU A 55 7.30 8.38 5.08
N LYS A 56 6.59 8.82 4.04
CA LYS A 56 5.98 10.16 3.97
C LYS A 56 4.55 10.21 4.51
N PHE A 57 3.92 9.08 4.80
CA PHE A 57 2.57 9.07 5.32
C PHE A 57 2.51 9.46 6.80
N ASP A 58 1.40 10.10 7.17
CA ASP A 58 1.05 10.30 8.56
C ASP A 58 0.63 8.97 9.21
N ARG A 59 0.45 8.95 10.54
CA ARG A 59 0.08 7.74 11.29
C ARG A 59 -1.15 7.03 10.70
N ARG A 60 -2.09 7.79 10.12
CA ARG A 60 -3.32 7.27 9.53
C ARG A 60 -3.06 6.60 8.18
N GLY A 61 -2.32 7.26 7.30
CA GLY A 61 -1.89 6.66 6.04
C GLY A 61 -1.04 5.41 6.25
N PHE A 62 -0.13 5.43 7.23
CA PHE A 62 0.69 4.27 7.59
C PHE A 62 -0.18 3.08 8.03
N PHE A 63 -1.14 3.32 8.93
CA PHE A 63 -2.09 2.29 9.37
C PHE A 63 -2.86 1.67 8.20
N TRP A 64 -3.46 2.49 7.34
CA TRP A 64 -4.20 2.00 6.18
C TRP A 64 -3.32 1.28 5.17
N THR A 65 -2.07 1.71 5.00
CA THR A 65 -1.14 1.05 4.07
C THR A 65 -0.80 -0.34 4.59
N GLY A 66 -0.50 -0.47 5.89
CA GLY A 66 -0.28 -1.77 6.54
C GLY A 66 -1.51 -2.67 6.48
N PHE A 67 -2.71 -2.13 6.68
CA PHE A 67 -3.96 -2.87 6.53
C PHE A 67 -4.12 -3.47 5.12
N PHE A 68 -3.90 -2.68 4.06
CA PHE A 68 -4.01 -3.16 2.69
C PHE A 68 -2.89 -4.15 2.32
N ILE A 69 -1.65 -3.92 2.76
CA ILE A 69 -0.55 -4.89 2.60
C ILE A 69 -0.93 -6.21 3.27
N GLY A 70 -1.44 -6.15 4.50
CA GLY A 70 -1.91 -7.32 5.23
C GLY A 70 -2.97 -8.10 4.45
N ILE A 71 -3.95 -7.42 3.84
CA ILE A 71 -4.94 -8.08 2.97
C ILE A 71 -4.28 -8.68 1.72
N SER A 72 -3.40 -7.95 1.05
CA SER A 72 -2.73 -8.41 -0.17
C SER A 72 -1.86 -9.64 0.06
N TRP A 73 -1.19 -9.72 1.20
CA TRP A 73 -0.28 -10.81 1.56
C TRP A 73 -0.96 -11.93 2.36
N PHE A 74 -2.24 -11.78 2.72
CA PHE A 74 -2.91 -12.78 3.55
C PHE A 74 -3.12 -14.12 2.83
N TYR A 75 -3.33 -14.08 1.51
CA TYR A 75 -3.57 -15.24 0.67
C TYR A 75 -2.35 -15.66 -0.16
N TRP A 76 -1.40 -14.73 -0.36
CA TRP A 76 -0.21 -14.93 -1.17
C TRP A 76 0.95 -15.42 -0.31
#